data_AF-X1K5T8-F1
#
_entry.id   AF-X1K5T8-F1
#
_cell.length_a   1.000
_cell.length_b   1.000
_cell.length_c   1.000
_cell.angle_alpha   90.00
_cell.angle_beta   90.00
_cell.angle_gamma   90.00
#
_symmetry.space_group_name_H-M   'P 1'
#
loop_
_entity.id
_entity.type
_entity.pdbx_description
1 polymer ?
#
loop_
_entity_poly.entity_id
_entity_poly.type
_entity_poly.pdbx_seq_one_letter_code
_entity_poly.pdbx_strand_id
1 'polypeptide(L)'
;MIRVKDISPQNSVERELALIKVNTNSLPARSEIIQTVDIFRANIIDVNSQIVTIETTGTEDKINALIELLRPFGLKEVVRTGKIVLSRGMVSTSGLSKQAE
;
A
#
# COMPACT_ATOMS: atom_id res chain seq x y z
N MET A 1 -0.78 7.33 28.31
CA MET A 1 -0.54 5.92 28.69
C MET A 1 -0.06 5.18 27.44
N ILE A 2 1.09 4.54 27.48
CA ILE A 2 1.60 3.70 26.38
C ILE A 2 1.22 2.25 26.73
N ARG A 3 0.59 1.53 25.81
CA ARG A 3 0.29 0.10 25.94
C ARG A 3 0.92 -0.62 24.75
N VAL A 4 1.73 -1.62 25.04
CA VAL A 4 2.38 -2.47 24.03
C VAL A 4 1.74 -3.84 24.13
N LYS A 5 1.30 -4.37 23.00
CA LYS A 5 0.70 -5.70 22.89
C LYS A 5 1.34 -6.40 21.71
N ASP A 6 1.81 -7.62 21.95
CA ASP A 6 2.29 -8.47 20.88
C ASP A 6 1.10 -9.06 20.11
N ILE A 7 1.19 -9.06 18.79
CA ILE A 7 0.13 -9.50 17.89
C ILE A 7 0.73 -10.48 16.89
N SER A 8 0.37 -11.76 17.05
CA SER A 8 0.80 -12.80 16.12
C SER A 8 0.21 -12.57 14.70
N PRO A 9 1.00 -12.79 13.62
CA PRO A 9 0.52 -12.66 12.24
C PRO A 9 -0.67 -13.56 11.90
N GLN A 10 -0.70 -14.77 12.47
CA GLN A 10 -1.79 -15.74 12.25
C GLN A 10 -3.13 -15.23 12.81
N ASN A 11 -3.07 -14.43 13.87
CA ASN A 11 -4.22 -13.90 14.58
C ASN A 11 -4.52 -12.43 14.24
N SER A 12 -3.97 -11.93 13.13
CA SER A 12 -4.17 -10.54 12.72
C SER A 12 -4.33 -10.36 11.22
N VAL A 13 -4.93 -9.23 10.87
CA VAL A 13 -4.96 -8.68 9.52
C VAL A 13 -3.99 -7.52 9.51
N GLU A 14 -3.00 -7.60 8.63
CA GLU A 14 -2.11 -6.49 8.33
C GLU A 14 -2.47 -5.88 6.98
N ARG A 15 -2.37 -4.55 6.93
CA ARG A 15 -2.47 -3.78 5.70
C ARG A 15 -1.47 -2.65 5.73
N GLU A 16 -1.12 -2.19 4.55
CA GLU A 16 -0.34 -0.99 4.32
C GLU A 16 -0.93 -0.29 3.10
N LEU A 17 -0.87 1.04 3.10
CA LEU A 17 -1.19 1.88 1.95
C LEU A 17 0.09 2.58 1.48
N ALA A 18 0.28 2.62 0.17
CA ALA A 18 1.39 3.31 -0.46
C ALA A 18 0.94 4.16 -1.64
N LEU A 19 1.55 5.33 -1.75
CA LEU A 19 1.49 6.20 -2.92
C LEU A 19 2.83 6.16 -3.64
N ILE A 20 2.81 5.89 -4.94
CA ILE A 20 4.00 5.69 -5.77
C ILE A 20 3.91 6.62 -6.97
N LYS A 21 4.91 7.49 -7.12
CA LYS A 21 5.07 8.36 -8.28
C LYS A 21 6.13 7.78 -9.21
N VAL A 22 5.79 7.54 -10.46
CA VAL A 22 6.67 6.90 -11.45
C VAL A 22 6.72 7.72 -12.75
N ASN A 23 7.88 7.74 -13.41
CA ASN A 23 7.99 8.40 -14.72
C ASN A 23 7.31 7.62 -15.82
N THR A 24 6.87 8.35 -16.84
CA THR A 24 6.34 7.80 -18.08
C THR A 24 7.15 8.35 -19.26
N ASN A 25 8.39 7.87 -19.40
CA ASN A 25 9.35 8.38 -20.38
C ASN A 25 8.91 8.15 -21.84
N SER A 26 8.00 7.21 -22.09
CA SER A 26 7.49 6.89 -23.42
C SER A 26 6.04 6.38 -23.36
N LEU A 27 5.32 6.44 -24.49
CA LEU A 27 3.96 5.89 -24.60
C LEU A 27 3.92 4.37 -24.30
N PRO A 28 4.85 3.53 -24.79
CA PRO A 28 4.89 2.12 -24.42
C PRO A 28 5.08 1.89 -22.91
N ALA A 29 6.02 2.60 -22.29
CA ALA A 29 6.26 2.50 -20.85
C ALA A 29 5.02 2.86 -20.05
N ARG A 30 4.28 3.89 -20.48
CA ARG A 30 3.02 4.29 -19.85
C ARG A 30 1.97 3.16 -19.88
N SER A 31 1.80 2.51 -21.02
CA SER A 31 0.86 1.38 -21.15
C SER A 31 1.25 0.21 -20.25
N GLU A 32 2.54 -0.12 -20.17
CA GLU A 32 3.06 -1.19 -19.32
C GLU A 32 2.87 -0.90 -17.82
N ILE A 33 3.09 0.35 -17.40
CA ILE A 33 2.79 0.82 -16.04
C ILE A 33 1.30 0.63 -15.74
N ILE A 34 0.41 1.07 -16.63
CA ILE A 34 -1.05 0.94 -16.44
C ILE A 34 -1.45 -0.54 -16.30
N GLN A 35 -0.91 -1.42 -17.14
CA GLN A 35 -1.15 -2.86 -17.06
C GLN A 35 -0.64 -3.45 -15.74
N THR A 36 0.56 -3.05 -15.31
CA THR A 36 1.15 -3.50 -14.04
C THR A 36 0.28 -3.09 -12.85
N VAL A 37 -0.20 -1.84 -12.84
CA VAL A 37 -1.13 -1.34 -11.82
C VAL A 37 -2.40 -2.21 -11.76
N ASP A 38 -3.00 -2.50 -12.92
CA ASP A 38 -4.23 -3.28 -13.01
C ASP A 38 -4.06 -4.71 -12.48
N ILE A 39 -2.96 -5.39 -12.84
CA ILE A 39 -2.59 -6.73 -12.32
C ILE A 39 -2.49 -6.72 -10.80
N PHE A 40 -1.90 -5.67 -10.23
CA PHE A 40 -1.77 -5.51 -8.78
C PHE A 40 -3.06 -5.04 -8.10
N ARG A 41 -4.13 -4.79 -8.85
CA ARG A 41 -5.38 -4.20 -8.36
C ARG A 41 -5.09 -2.91 -7.58
N ALA A 42 -4.17 -2.11 -8.10
CA ALA A 42 -3.85 -0.78 -7.62
C ALA A 42 -4.68 0.25 -8.42
N ASN A 43 -4.69 1.49 -7.94
CA ASN A 43 -5.42 2.58 -8.59
C ASN A 43 -4.44 3.61 -9.13
N ILE A 44 -4.71 4.15 -10.32
CA ILE A 44 -4.06 5.39 -10.75
C ILE A 44 -4.90 6.55 -10.23
N ILE A 45 -4.28 7.43 -9.44
CA ILE A 45 -4.97 8.54 -8.78
C ILE A 45 -4.60 9.91 -9.38
N ASP A 46 -3.51 10.00 -10.13
CA ASP A 46 -3.11 11.21 -10.86
C ASP A 46 -2.24 10.86 -12.08
N VAL A 47 -2.36 11.65 -13.15
CA VAL A 47 -1.71 11.41 -14.43
C VAL A 47 -1.37 12.74 -15.10
N ASN A 48 -0.10 12.90 -15.50
CA ASN A 48 0.31 13.95 -16.42
C ASN A 48 1.22 13.38 -17.53
N SER A 49 1.76 14.24 -18.40
CA SER A 49 2.54 13.79 -19.57
C SER A 49 3.85 13.06 -19.24
N GLN A 50 4.39 13.26 -18.03
CA GLN A 50 5.69 12.72 -17.62
C GLN A 50 5.62 11.79 -16.42
N ILE A 51 4.49 11.79 -15.68
CA ILE A 51 4.34 11.12 -14.40
C ILE A 51 2.97 10.44 -14.31
N VAL A 52 2.96 9.29 -13.65
CA VAL A 52 1.74 8.64 -13.14
C VAL A 52 1.90 8.45 -11.63
N THR A 53 0.84 8.77 -10.88
CA THR A 53 0.76 8.52 -9.45
C THR A 53 -0.21 7.38 -9.18
N ILE A 54 0.27 6.39 -8.43
CA ILE A 54 -0.39 5.12 -8.16
C ILE A 54 -0.67 5.03 -6.66
N GLU A 55 -1.88 4.65 -6.30
CA GLU A 55 -2.27 4.23 -4.96
C GLU A 55 -2.37 2.70 -4.91
N THR A 56 -1.80 2.08 -3.90
CA THR A 56 -1.98 0.64 -3.66
C THR A 56 -2.21 0.36 -2.18
N THR A 57 -3.01 -0.66 -1.91
CA THR A 57 -3.21 -1.21 -0.57
C THR A 57 -2.97 -2.72 -0.59
N GLY A 58 -2.29 -3.24 0.43
CA GLY A 58 -1.88 -4.63 0.45
C GLY A 58 -1.14 -5.06 1.70
N THR A 59 -0.57 -6.26 1.64
CA THR A 59 0.54 -6.65 2.52
C THR A 59 1.81 -5.92 2.10
N GLU A 60 2.78 -5.84 3.01
CA GLU A 60 4.09 -5.24 2.71
C GLU A 60 4.75 -5.89 1.48
N ASP A 61 4.68 -7.22 1.38
CA ASP A 61 5.23 -7.98 0.25
C ASP A 61 4.59 -7.60 -1.09
N LYS A 62 3.26 -7.40 -1.11
CA LYS A 62 2.55 -6.97 -2.33
C LYS A 62 3.03 -5.59 -2.77
N ILE A 63 3.19 -4.66 -1.81
CA ILE A 63 3.64 -3.30 -2.09
C ILE A 63 5.09 -3.29 -2.58
N ASN A 64 5.96 -4.07 -1.93
CA ASN A 64 7.36 -4.22 -2.35
C ASN A 64 7.45 -4.80 -3.76
N ALA A 65 6.69 -5.83 -4.08
CA ALA A 65 6.67 -6.41 -5.43
C ALA A 65 6.23 -5.40 -6.50
N LEU A 66 5.21 -4.57 -6.22
CA LEU A 66 4.79 -3.51 -7.14
C LEU A 66 5.91 -2.47 -7.34
N ILE A 67 6.55 -2.03 -6.26
CA ILE A 67 7.66 -1.08 -6.31
C ILE A 67 8.81 -1.62 -7.17
N GLU A 68 9.18 -2.89 -7.00
CA GLU A 68 10.25 -3.51 -7.79
C GLU A 68 9.92 -3.60 -9.28
N LEU A 69 8.68 -3.95 -9.63
CA LEU A 69 8.24 -3.96 -11.03
C LEU A 69 8.19 -2.56 -11.65
N LEU A 70 7.92 -1.53 -10.85
CA LEU A 70 7.88 -0.15 -11.32
C LEU A 70 9.28 0.53 -11.34
N ARG A 71 10.27 -0.05 -10.64
CA ARG A 71 11.63 0.48 -10.53
C ARG A 71 12.29 0.79 -11.89
N PRO A 72 12.18 -0.05 -12.94
CA PRO A 72 12.81 0.19 -14.24
C PRO A 72 12.29 1.44 -14.97
N PHE A 73 11.05 1.86 -14.71
CA PHE A 73 10.50 3.09 -15.32
C PHE A 73 11.01 4.37 -14.66
N GLY A 74 11.70 4.24 -13.51
CA GLY A 74 12.21 5.36 -12.72
C GLY A 74 11.16 5.86 -11.74
N LEU A 75 11.25 5.39 -10.50
CA LEU A 75 10.46 5.91 -9.38
C LEU A 75 10.93 7.32 -9.03
N LYS A 76 9.99 8.24 -8.86
CA LYS A 76 10.25 9.60 -8.39
C LYS A 76 10.04 9.73 -6.90
N GLU A 77 9.03 9.06 -6.36
CA GLU A 77 8.65 9.19 -4.97
C GLU A 77 7.86 7.96 -4.53
N VAL A 78 8.08 7.53 -3.29
CA VAL A 78 7.30 6.48 -2.64
C VAL A 78 6.99 6.94 -1.23
N VAL A 79 5.70 7.03 -0.89
CA VAL A 79 5.22 7.36 0.45
C VAL A 79 4.40 6.18 0.96
N ARG A 80 4.64 5.80 2.21
CA ARG A 80 4.05 4.60 2.83
C ARG A 80 3.50 4.94 4.19
N THR A 81 2.37 4.36 4.56
CA THR A 81 1.78 4.52 5.89
C THR A 81 2.52 3.71 6.97
N GLY A 82 3.35 2.74 6.56
CA GLY A 82 3.75 1.63 7.41
C GLY A 82 2.60 0.66 7.65
N LYS A 83 2.89 -0.44 8.34
CA LYS A 83 1.89 -1.49 8.63
C LYS A 83 0.88 -1.00 9.64
N ILE A 84 -0.40 -1.15 9.30
CA ILE A 84 -1.50 -1.14 10.25
C ILE A 84 -1.91 -2.58 10.52
N VAL A 85 -2.17 -2.89 11.79
CA VAL A 85 -2.47 -4.25 12.25
C VAL A 85 -3.73 -4.23 13.09
N LEU A 86 -4.64 -5.16 12.80
CA LEU A 86 -5.82 -5.42 13.60
C LEU A 86 -5.90 -6.91 13.92
N SER A 87 -6.15 -7.24 15.17
CA SER A 87 -6.39 -8.58 15.67
C SER A 87 -7.67 -9.13 15.04
N ARG A 88 -7.66 -10.41 14.68
CA ARG A 88 -8.82 -11.09 14.10
C ARG A 88 -9.85 -11.40 15.18
N GLY A 89 -11.12 -11.44 14.77
CA GLY A 89 -12.23 -11.84 15.64
C GLY A 89 -12.51 -10.83 16.74
N MET A 90 -12.94 -11.32 17.91
CA MET A 90 -13.39 -10.48 19.03
C MET A 90 -12.24 -9.86 19.85
N VAL A 91 -10.99 -10.21 19.55
CA VAL A 91 -9.83 -9.69 20.29
C VAL A 91 -9.59 -8.25 19.86
N SER A 92 -9.71 -7.30 20.78
CA SER A 92 -9.42 -5.90 20.47
C SER A 92 -7.91 -5.63 20.41
N THR A 93 -7.49 -4.86 19.41
CA THR A 93 -6.10 -4.40 19.22
C THR A 93 -5.82 -3.15 20.01
N SER A 94 -6.71 -2.16 19.90
CA SER A 94 -6.74 -1.00 20.79
C SER A 94 -7.68 -1.30 21.96
N GLY A 95 -7.35 -0.86 23.16
CA GLY A 95 -8.22 -1.00 24.32
C GLY A 95 -9.43 -0.06 24.27
N LEU A 96 -10.19 -0.05 23.17
CA LEU A 96 -11.50 0.59 23.09
C LEU A 96 -12.42 -0.17 24.04
N SER A 97 -12.36 0.19 25.33
CA SER A 97 -13.39 -0.15 26.30
C SER A 97 -14.70 0.40 25.75
N LYS A 98 -15.68 -0.48 25.56
CA LYS A 98 -17.07 -0.06 25.35
C LYS A 98 -17.44 0.93 26.46
N GLN A 99 -17.48 2.21 26.13
CA GLN A 99 -18.26 3.20 26.86
C GLN A 99 -19.49 3.47 25.99
N ALA A 100 -20.49 2.64 26.21
CA ALA A 100 -21.88 2.70 25.79
C ALA A 100 -22.43 1.38 26.36
N GLU A 101 -23.11 1.37 27.49
CA GLU A 101 -24.28 2.17 27.90
C GLU A 101 -24.38 2.21 29.43
#